data_AF-A0A101QK54-F1
#
_entry.id   AF-A0A101QK54-F1
#
_cell.length_a   1.000
_cell.length_b   1.000
_cell.length_c   1.000
_cell.angle_alpha   90.00
_cell.angle_beta   90.00
_cell.angle_gamma   90.00
#
_symmetry.space_group_name_H-M   'P 1'
#
loop_
_entity.id
_entity.type
_entity.pdbx_description
1 polymer ?
#
loop_
_entity_poly.entity_id
_entity_poly.type
_entity_poly.pdbx_seq_one_letter_code
_entity_poly.pdbx_strand_id
1 'polypeptide(L)'
;MPDIPFAPVIFGNEPGSFPHSVLAERHPAIIRQVRDAFPYGPGQHTALDELLKSCTEGTVEPLPADAPDRDRWQDWGLAEYAGRSWFDVPWLWAESYFYRRLLDAVGWFGPGAWQGIDPFRPFKRAELDAPETDEELAALDGLRDLPTDERARALLHGSLWGNRADLGFRLSAAGAPAREPAPALVADDSETLWSLLPPAGTGTLVLVADNAGRELVPDLLLIAHLLAEGRTARAVLHVKPYPYYVSDATTADVVDALHRLRAARGTAAEYGRLLWSAMADGRLTVRAHPFSCAPLPYAAMPDDLRAEFAAATLTIVKGDLNYRRLVGDRLWPPTTPFRETTAYFPGPVAALRTLKSDVITGLSATTEAELVAAEGQSWRTSGTHALIQTDPKGDGKDPSGHVQRQ
;
A
#
# COMPACT_ATOMS: atom_id res chain seq x y z
N MET A 1 -21.97 18.59 20.05
CA MET A 1 -20.95 18.17 19.06
C MET A 1 -21.25 18.94 17.80
N PRO A 2 -20.29 19.64 17.16
CA PRO A 2 -20.55 20.10 15.80
C PRO A 2 -20.75 18.85 14.94
N ASP A 3 -21.85 18.80 14.19
CA ASP A 3 -22.09 17.80 13.16
C ASP A 3 -20.89 17.83 12.21
N ILE A 4 -20.03 16.82 12.29
CA ILE A 4 -19.01 16.60 11.27
C ILE A 4 -19.80 16.00 10.09
N PRO A 5 -19.99 16.71 8.98
CA PRO A 5 -20.66 16.14 7.83
C PRO A 5 -19.90 14.90 7.41
N PHE A 6 -20.58 13.76 7.37
CA PHE A 6 -19.99 12.50 6.93
C PHE A 6 -19.47 12.68 5.50
N ALA A 7 -18.15 12.61 5.30
CA ALA A 7 -17.55 12.77 3.99
C ALA A 7 -18.15 11.75 3.01
N PRO A 8 -18.52 12.16 1.78
CA PRO A 8 -19.17 11.26 0.84
C PRO A 8 -18.21 10.17 0.37
N VAL A 9 -18.76 8.99 0.13
CA VAL A 9 -18.05 7.86 -0.50
C VAL A 9 -17.73 8.22 -1.95
N ILE A 10 -16.55 7.81 -2.42
CA ILE A 10 -16.13 8.05 -3.80
C ILE A 10 -16.79 7.04 -4.74
N PHE A 11 -17.31 7.53 -5.87
CA PHE A 11 -17.89 6.74 -6.96
C PHE A 11 -17.18 7.04 -8.27
N GLY A 12 -17.38 6.19 -9.28
CA GLY A 12 -16.83 6.39 -10.63
C GLY A 12 -17.78 7.09 -11.60
N ASN A 13 -18.94 7.56 -11.15
CA ASN A 13 -20.03 8.02 -12.01
C ASN A 13 -19.93 9.47 -12.50
N GLU A 14 -18.86 10.19 -12.14
CA GLU A 14 -18.59 11.53 -12.66
C GLU A 14 -17.55 11.47 -13.81
N PRO A 15 -17.96 11.69 -15.07
CA PRO A 15 -17.03 11.71 -16.20
C PRO A 15 -15.93 12.77 -16.02
N GLY A 16 -14.68 12.40 -16.32
CA GLY A 16 -13.50 13.25 -16.12
C GLY A 16 -12.93 13.24 -14.70
N SER A 17 -13.62 12.61 -13.74
CA SER A 17 -13.03 12.33 -12.43
C SER A 17 -11.95 11.25 -12.53
N PHE A 18 -11.01 11.26 -11.57
CA PHE A 18 -9.97 10.25 -11.50
C PHE A 18 -10.53 8.83 -11.34
N PRO A 19 -11.48 8.54 -10.41
CA PRO A 19 -12.13 7.24 -10.31
C PRO A 19 -12.76 6.76 -11.61
N HIS A 20 -13.42 7.66 -12.35
CA HIS A 20 -14.01 7.33 -13.64
C HIS A 20 -12.94 6.89 -14.65
N SER A 21 -11.83 7.64 -14.77
CA SER A 21 -10.72 7.26 -15.66
C SER A 21 -10.10 5.91 -15.30
N VAL A 22 -10.06 5.55 -14.01
CA VAL A 22 -9.56 4.23 -13.59
C VAL A 22 -10.44 3.13 -14.15
N LEU A 23 -11.75 3.25 -13.98
CA LEU A 23 -12.71 2.25 -14.46
C LEU A 23 -12.83 2.22 -15.99
N ALA A 24 -12.91 3.38 -16.63
CA ALA A 24 -13.19 3.52 -18.06
C ALA A 24 -11.95 3.34 -18.95
N GLU A 25 -10.75 3.59 -18.43
CA GLU A 25 -9.52 3.62 -19.25
C GLU A 25 -8.44 2.66 -18.71
N ARG A 26 -8.12 2.74 -17.41
CA ARG A 26 -7.03 1.94 -16.83
C ARG A 26 -7.37 0.47 -16.73
N HIS A 27 -8.57 0.09 -16.29
CA HIS A 27 -9.01 -1.31 -16.25
C HIS A 27 -8.97 -1.97 -17.65
N PRO A 28 -9.52 -1.36 -18.72
CA PRO A 28 -9.33 -1.87 -20.07
C PRO A 28 -7.86 -2.02 -20.49
N ALA A 29 -6.99 -1.09 -20.10
CA ALA A 29 -5.55 -1.22 -20.39
C ALA A 29 -4.92 -2.40 -19.65
N ILE A 30 -5.29 -2.63 -18.38
CA ILE A 30 -4.84 -3.78 -17.58
C ILE A 30 -5.30 -5.10 -18.21
N ILE A 31 -6.55 -5.20 -18.68
CA ILE A 31 -7.04 -6.40 -19.39
C ILE A 31 -6.17 -6.69 -20.61
N ARG A 32 -5.87 -5.68 -21.44
CA ARG A 32 -4.99 -5.84 -22.61
C ARG A 32 -3.58 -6.28 -22.20
N GLN A 33 -3.01 -5.62 -21.20
CA GLN A 33 -1.68 -5.97 -20.68
C GLN A 33 -1.62 -7.43 -20.20
N VAL A 34 -2.62 -7.88 -19.44
CA VAL A 34 -2.69 -9.27 -18.94
C VAL A 34 -2.89 -10.26 -20.09
N ARG A 35 -3.77 -9.94 -21.05
CA ARG A 35 -3.99 -10.75 -22.26
C ARG A 35 -2.69 -11.02 -23.01
N ASP A 36 -1.84 -10.00 -23.12
CA ASP A 36 -0.59 -10.07 -23.89
C ASP A 36 0.59 -10.65 -23.07
N ALA A 37 0.45 -10.78 -21.75
CA ALA A 37 1.52 -11.24 -20.86
C ALA A 37 1.73 -12.76 -20.86
N PHE A 38 0.72 -13.54 -21.25
CA PHE A 38 0.75 -15.01 -21.19
C PHE A 38 0.11 -15.63 -22.44
N PRO A 39 0.50 -16.85 -22.83
CA PRO A 39 -0.09 -17.56 -23.97
C PRO A 39 -1.43 -18.19 -23.59
N TYR A 40 -2.40 -17.37 -23.20
CA TYR A 40 -3.73 -17.81 -22.79
C TYR A 40 -4.49 -18.49 -23.92
N GLY A 41 -5.37 -19.42 -23.54
CA GLY A 41 -6.21 -20.15 -24.49
C GLY A 41 -7.45 -19.34 -24.90
N PRO A 42 -8.22 -19.83 -25.89
CA PRO A 42 -9.45 -19.16 -26.33
C PRO A 42 -10.44 -18.86 -25.20
N GLY A 43 -10.58 -19.77 -24.21
CA GLY A 43 -11.50 -19.57 -23.09
C GLY A 43 -11.15 -18.37 -22.21
N GLN A 44 -9.87 -18.20 -21.86
CA GLN A 44 -9.42 -17.02 -21.12
C GLN A 44 -9.59 -15.74 -21.93
N HIS A 45 -9.30 -15.78 -23.24
CA HIS A 45 -9.53 -14.61 -24.10
C HIS A 45 -11.01 -14.19 -24.14
N THR A 46 -11.92 -15.15 -24.28
CA THR A 46 -13.37 -14.87 -24.21
C THR A 46 -13.77 -14.30 -22.86
N ALA A 47 -13.31 -14.88 -21.75
CA ALA A 47 -13.63 -14.37 -20.41
C ALA A 47 -13.06 -12.95 -20.16
N LEU A 48 -11.88 -12.62 -20.71
CA LEU A 48 -11.32 -11.27 -20.64
C LEU A 48 -12.11 -10.27 -21.50
N ASP A 49 -12.57 -10.68 -22.67
CA ASP A 49 -13.43 -9.86 -23.54
C ASP A 49 -14.81 -9.60 -22.88
N GLU A 50 -15.37 -10.62 -22.23
CA GLU A 50 -16.61 -10.51 -21.44
C GLU A 50 -16.43 -9.58 -20.22
N LEU A 51 -15.32 -9.72 -19.48
CA LEU A 51 -14.99 -8.83 -18.37
C LEU A 51 -14.87 -7.37 -18.84
N LEU A 52 -14.16 -7.13 -19.95
CA LEU A 52 -14.00 -5.81 -20.53
C LEU A 52 -15.37 -5.18 -20.80
N LYS A 53 -16.23 -5.89 -21.54
CA LYS A 53 -17.58 -5.44 -21.85
C LYS A 53 -18.41 -5.19 -20.59
N SER A 54 -18.33 -6.09 -19.61
CA SER A 54 -19.06 -5.98 -18.34
C SER A 54 -18.67 -4.72 -17.57
N CYS A 55 -17.38 -4.43 -17.44
CA CYS A 55 -16.89 -3.27 -16.70
C CYS A 55 -17.16 -1.92 -17.40
N THR A 56 -17.20 -1.87 -18.73
CA THR A 56 -17.37 -0.60 -19.47
C THR A 56 -18.82 -0.30 -19.85
N GLU A 57 -19.63 -1.33 -20.12
CA GLU A 57 -20.99 -1.18 -20.66
C GLU A 57 -22.04 -1.92 -19.82
N GLY A 58 -21.62 -2.85 -18.99
CA GLY A 58 -22.49 -3.77 -18.26
C GLY A 58 -22.72 -3.40 -16.81
N THR A 59 -22.98 -4.43 -16.02
CA THR A 59 -23.28 -4.30 -14.58
C THR A 59 -22.42 -5.27 -13.79
N VAL A 60 -22.29 -5.02 -12.49
CA VAL A 60 -21.64 -5.94 -11.56
C VAL A 60 -22.41 -7.26 -11.57
N GLU A 61 -21.81 -8.29 -12.15
CA GLU A 61 -22.37 -9.63 -12.17
C GLU A 61 -22.06 -10.38 -10.88
N PRO A 62 -22.92 -11.31 -10.43
CA PRO A 62 -22.60 -12.18 -9.31
C PRO A 62 -21.42 -13.11 -9.63
N LEU A 63 -20.80 -13.65 -8.58
CA LEU A 63 -19.81 -14.72 -8.72
C LEU A 63 -20.49 -16.06 -9.02
N PRO A 64 -19.81 -16.98 -9.75
CA PRO A 64 -20.26 -18.35 -9.95
C PRO A 64 -20.61 -19.05 -8.63
N ALA A 65 -21.54 -20.01 -8.69
CA ALA A 65 -22.06 -20.63 -7.47
C ALA A 65 -21.01 -21.43 -6.69
N ASP A 66 -20.00 -21.92 -7.40
CA ASP A 66 -18.87 -22.72 -6.94
C ASP A 66 -17.59 -21.89 -6.73
N ALA A 67 -17.66 -20.55 -6.85
CA ALA A 67 -16.51 -19.69 -6.59
C ALA A 67 -16.05 -19.85 -5.12
N PRO A 68 -14.75 -20.12 -4.86
CA PRO A 68 -14.26 -20.55 -3.53
C PRO A 68 -14.36 -19.46 -2.46
N ASP A 69 -14.47 -18.19 -2.86
CA ASP A 69 -14.57 -17.02 -2.00
C ASP A 69 -15.92 -16.30 -2.13
N ARG A 70 -16.93 -16.96 -2.73
CA ARG A 70 -18.26 -16.40 -2.94
C ARG A 70 -18.87 -15.87 -1.65
N ASP A 71 -18.84 -16.66 -0.58
CA ASP A 71 -19.46 -16.28 0.70
C ASP A 71 -18.81 -15.02 1.29
N ARG A 72 -17.48 -14.89 1.19
CA ARG A 72 -16.78 -13.68 1.63
C ARG A 72 -17.22 -12.45 0.84
N TRP A 73 -17.37 -12.58 -0.48
CA TRP A 73 -17.86 -11.48 -1.31
C TRP A 73 -19.32 -11.13 -1.04
N GLN A 74 -20.15 -12.11 -0.67
CA GLN A 74 -21.50 -11.83 -0.17
C GLN A 74 -21.45 -11.00 1.12
N ASP A 75 -20.62 -11.39 2.09
CA ASP A 75 -20.42 -10.64 3.33
C ASP A 75 -19.84 -9.23 3.08
N TRP A 76 -19.09 -9.06 1.99
CA TRP A 76 -18.54 -7.77 1.56
C TRP A 76 -19.49 -6.95 0.67
N GLY A 77 -20.76 -7.33 0.58
CA GLY A 77 -21.80 -6.52 -0.06
C GLY A 77 -22.06 -6.84 -1.53
N LEU A 78 -21.60 -7.97 -2.08
CA LEU A 78 -21.89 -8.35 -3.47
C LEU A 78 -23.39 -8.35 -3.79
N ALA A 79 -24.24 -8.80 -2.85
CA ALA A 79 -25.70 -8.77 -3.03
C ALA A 79 -26.27 -7.34 -3.17
N GLU A 80 -25.64 -6.33 -2.57
CA GLU A 80 -26.07 -4.94 -2.64
C GLU A 80 -25.78 -4.31 -4.01
N TYR A 81 -24.66 -4.71 -4.60
CA TYR A 81 -24.08 -4.10 -5.80
C TYR A 81 -24.38 -4.87 -7.09
N ALA A 82 -24.72 -6.16 -7.00
CA ALA A 82 -25.07 -6.96 -8.16
C ALA A 82 -26.20 -6.33 -8.99
N GLY A 83 -26.01 -6.26 -10.31
CA GLY A 83 -26.94 -5.64 -11.25
C GLY A 83 -26.83 -4.11 -11.36
N ARG A 84 -25.95 -3.45 -10.59
CA ARG A 84 -25.65 -2.02 -10.75
C ARG A 84 -24.50 -1.79 -11.73
N SER A 85 -24.45 -0.61 -12.33
CA SER A 85 -23.28 -0.17 -13.08
C SER A 85 -22.03 -0.19 -12.20
N TRP A 86 -20.88 -0.55 -12.77
CA TRP A 86 -19.58 -0.50 -12.10
C TRP A 86 -19.20 0.92 -11.63
N PHE A 87 -19.77 1.94 -12.28
CA PHE A 87 -19.55 3.35 -11.93
C PHE A 87 -20.44 3.83 -10.76
N ASP A 88 -21.54 3.13 -10.47
CA ASP A 88 -22.55 3.49 -9.46
C ASP A 88 -22.43 2.69 -8.15
N VAL A 89 -21.25 2.12 -7.91
CA VAL A 89 -20.89 1.46 -6.65
C VAL A 89 -19.61 2.12 -6.09
N PRO A 90 -19.32 1.98 -4.78
CA PRO A 90 -18.14 2.59 -4.19
C PRO A 90 -16.86 2.24 -4.98
N TRP A 91 -16.04 3.23 -5.27
CA TRP A 91 -14.88 3.08 -6.15
C TRP A 91 -13.89 2.03 -5.64
N LEU A 92 -13.51 2.07 -4.35
CA LEU A 92 -12.73 1.01 -3.71
C LEU A 92 -13.32 -0.38 -3.97
N TRP A 93 -14.65 -0.52 -3.89
CA TRP A 93 -15.31 -1.80 -4.08
C TRP A 93 -15.28 -2.25 -5.53
N ALA A 94 -15.63 -1.37 -6.47
CA ALA A 94 -15.59 -1.65 -7.91
C ALA A 94 -14.20 -2.10 -8.37
N GLU A 95 -13.17 -1.38 -7.94
CA GLU A 95 -11.78 -1.65 -8.30
C GLU A 95 -11.29 -2.97 -7.71
N SER A 96 -11.60 -3.24 -6.45
CA SER A 96 -11.31 -4.52 -5.80
C SER A 96 -12.00 -5.70 -6.50
N TYR A 97 -13.28 -5.53 -6.87
CA TYR A 97 -14.05 -6.57 -7.55
C TYR A 97 -13.55 -6.83 -8.97
N PHE A 98 -13.07 -5.80 -9.66
CA PHE A 98 -12.43 -5.93 -10.97
C PHE A 98 -11.25 -6.90 -10.92
N TYR A 99 -10.32 -6.74 -9.97
CA TYR A 99 -9.18 -7.65 -9.85
C TYR A 99 -9.60 -9.07 -9.51
N ARG A 100 -10.65 -9.25 -8.68
CA ARG A 100 -11.20 -10.58 -8.42
C ARG A 100 -11.75 -11.24 -9.68
N ARG A 101 -12.49 -10.49 -10.51
CA ARG A 101 -13.05 -10.99 -11.78
C ARG A 101 -11.97 -11.23 -12.83
N LEU A 102 -10.93 -10.40 -12.86
CA LEU A 102 -9.77 -10.58 -13.72
C LEU A 102 -9.03 -11.89 -13.42
N LEU A 103 -8.80 -12.18 -12.14
CA LEU A 103 -8.22 -13.45 -11.70
C LEU A 103 -9.10 -14.66 -12.06
N ASP A 104 -10.43 -14.49 -12.01
CA ASP A 104 -11.38 -15.51 -12.48
C ASP A 104 -11.21 -15.78 -13.98
N ALA A 105 -11.18 -14.71 -14.78
CA ALA A 105 -11.09 -14.77 -16.24
C ALA A 105 -9.83 -15.48 -16.73
N VAL A 106 -8.71 -15.33 -16.02
CA VAL A 106 -7.45 -16.02 -16.35
C VAL A 106 -7.34 -17.42 -15.73
N GLY A 107 -8.33 -17.86 -14.97
CA GLY A 107 -8.38 -19.21 -14.39
C GLY A 107 -7.51 -19.38 -13.14
N TRP A 108 -7.30 -18.32 -12.36
CA TRP A 108 -6.43 -18.36 -11.17
C TRP A 108 -6.99 -19.24 -10.04
N PHE A 109 -8.31 -19.22 -9.81
CA PHE A 109 -8.95 -19.92 -8.68
C PHE A 109 -9.26 -21.39 -8.97
N GLY A 110 -9.68 -21.71 -10.19
CA GLY A 110 -10.18 -23.03 -10.58
C GLY A 110 -9.06 -24.03 -10.90
N PRO A 111 -9.36 -25.34 -10.92
CA PRO A 111 -8.38 -26.35 -11.31
C PRO A 111 -7.98 -26.17 -12.78
N GLY A 112 -6.68 -26.16 -13.06
CA GLY A 112 -6.16 -26.03 -14.42
C GLY A 112 -4.70 -25.58 -14.46
N ALA A 113 -4.15 -25.45 -15.67
CA ALA A 113 -2.76 -25.05 -15.89
C ALA A 113 -2.45 -23.62 -15.41
N TRP A 114 -3.48 -22.77 -15.30
CA TRP A 114 -3.35 -21.37 -14.89
C TRP A 114 -3.66 -21.14 -13.40
N GLN A 115 -4.00 -22.20 -12.66
CA GLN A 115 -4.32 -22.11 -11.25
C GLN A 115 -3.12 -21.55 -10.46
N GLY A 116 -3.36 -20.49 -9.70
CA GLY A 116 -2.32 -19.84 -8.88
C GLY A 116 -1.25 -19.08 -9.68
N ILE A 117 -1.32 -19.03 -11.01
CA ILE A 117 -0.35 -18.31 -11.84
C ILE A 117 -0.63 -16.82 -11.80
N ASP A 118 0.28 -16.07 -11.21
CA ASP A 118 0.18 -14.62 -11.08
C ASP A 118 0.31 -13.91 -12.45
N PRO A 119 -0.75 -13.25 -12.95
CA PRO A 119 -0.73 -12.60 -14.26
C PRO A 119 0.15 -11.33 -14.30
N PHE A 120 0.60 -10.84 -13.15
CA PHE A 120 1.40 -9.62 -13.03
C PHE A 120 2.88 -9.89 -12.73
N ARG A 121 3.21 -11.13 -12.35
CA ARG A 121 4.58 -11.54 -11.98
C ARG A 121 5.65 -11.19 -13.02
N PRO A 122 5.43 -11.30 -14.35
CA PRO A 122 6.44 -10.91 -15.33
C PRO A 122 6.85 -9.44 -15.19
N PHE A 123 5.89 -8.54 -14.95
CA PHE A 123 6.16 -7.11 -14.79
C PHE A 123 6.87 -6.82 -13.46
N LYS A 124 6.43 -7.44 -12.37
CA LYS A 124 7.05 -7.30 -11.04
C LYS A 124 8.51 -7.77 -11.05
N ARG A 125 8.81 -8.88 -11.74
CA ARG A 125 10.19 -9.37 -11.91
C ARG A 125 11.02 -8.49 -12.84
N ALA A 126 10.44 -8.03 -13.94
CA ALA A 126 11.15 -7.11 -14.84
C ALA A 126 11.59 -5.83 -14.12
N GLU A 127 10.75 -5.28 -13.23
CA GLU A 127 11.12 -4.13 -12.40
C GLU A 127 12.23 -4.47 -11.38
N LEU A 128 12.15 -5.64 -10.73
CA LEU A 128 13.14 -6.10 -9.76
C LEU A 128 14.52 -6.39 -10.38
N ASP A 129 14.52 -6.90 -11.62
CA ASP A 129 15.72 -7.27 -12.39
C ASP A 129 16.24 -6.10 -13.24
N ALA A 130 15.61 -4.92 -13.16
CA ALA A 130 16.02 -3.73 -13.90
C ALA A 130 17.39 -3.21 -13.44
N PRO A 131 18.21 -2.63 -14.33
CA PRO A 131 19.51 -2.04 -13.99
C PRO A 131 19.43 -0.95 -12.91
N GLU A 132 18.34 -0.18 -12.88
CA GLU A 132 18.09 0.85 -11.88
C GLU A 132 18.04 0.25 -10.47
N THR A 133 17.53 -0.97 -10.32
CA THR A 133 17.56 -1.70 -9.05
C THR A 133 19.00 -2.02 -8.63
N ASP A 134 19.90 -2.39 -9.57
CA ASP A 134 21.31 -2.61 -9.23
C ASP A 134 22.00 -1.32 -8.76
N GLU A 135 21.70 -0.18 -9.39
CA GLU A 135 22.23 1.12 -8.99
C GLU A 135 21.76 1.52 -7.58
N GLU A 136 20.47 1.35 -7.28
CA GLU A 136 19.90 1.61 -5.95
C GLU A 136 20.50 0.70 -4.88
N LEU A 137 20.69 -0.58 -5.17
CA LEU A 137 21.29 -1.54 -4.24
C LEU A 137 22.77 -1.24 -4.00
N ALA A 138 23.51 -0.83 -5.03
CA ALA A 138 24.91 -0.42 -4.89
C ALA A 138 25.05 0.89 -4.09
N ALA A 139 24.11 1.82 -4.26
CA ALA A 139 24.12 3.08 -3.53
C ALA A 139 24.06 2.89 -2.01
N LEU A 140 23.44 1.81 -1.52
CA LEU A 140 23.36 1.49 -0.08
C LEU A 140 24.71 1.44 0.63
N ASP A 141 25.79 1.14 -0.07
CA ASP A 141 27.14 1.17 0.52
C ASP A 141 27.53 2.57 1.00
N GLY A 142 27.05 3.63 0.32
CA GLY A 142 27.25 5.01 0.75
C GLY A 142 26.51 5.39 2.03
N LEU A 143 25.46 4.64 2.42
CA LEU A 143 24.73 4.89 3.68
C LEU A 143 25.49 4.37 4.91
N ARG A 144 26.49 3.50 4.71
CA ARG A 144 27.21 2.84 5.81
C ARG A 144 27.96 3.85 6.68
N ASP A 145 28.57 4.85 6.04
CA ASP A 145 29.42 5.84 6.70
C ASP A 145 28.61 7.02 7.27
N LEU A 146 27.30 7.09 7.00
CA LEU A 146 26.42 8.09 7.57
C LEU A 146 26.15 7.82 9.06
N PRO A 147 25.91 8.88 9.87
CA PRO A 147 25.34 8.73 11.20
C PRO A 147 24.07 7.89 11.17
N THR A 148 23.84 7.08 12.21
CA THR A 148 22.71 6.13 12.26
C THR A 148 21.36 6.81 12.00
N ASP A 149 21.14 8.01 12.54
CA ASP A 149 19.88 8.73 12.35
C ASP A 149 19.69 9.24 10.90
N GLU A 150 20.78 9.64 10.23
CA GLU A 150 20.72 10.02 8.82
C GLU A 150 20.46 8.82 7.91
N ARG A 151 21.11 7.67 8.19
CA ARG A 151 20.82 6.40 7.53
C ARG A 151 19.36 5.99 7.72
N ALA A 152 18.84 6.09 8.93
CA ALA A 152 17.45 5.77 9.25
C ALA A 152 16.47 6.63 8.45
N ARG A 153 16.69 7.96 8.41
CA ARG A 153 15.90 8.89 7.59
C ARG A 153 15.96 8.54 6.11
N ALA A 154 17.15 8.28 5.56
CA ALA A 154 17.31 7.90 4.16
C ALA A 154 16.51 6.62 3.80
N LEU A 155 16.55 5.60 4.66
CA LEU A 155 15.80 4.36 4.45
C LEU A 155 14.28 4.54 4.59
N LEU A 156 13.82 5.35 5.54
CA LEU A 156 12.38 5.66 5.69
C LEU A 156 11.85 6.36 4.45
N HIS A 157 12.59 7.33 3.92
CA HIS A 157 12.16 7.99 2.70
C HIS A 157 12.31 7.12 1.45
N GLY A 158 13.33 6.25 1.39
CA GLY A 158 13.41 5.23 0.35
C GLY A 158 12.16 4.36 0.35
N SER A 159 11.68 3.98 1.52
CA SER A 159 10.41 3.26 1.70
C SER A 159 9.21 4.11 1.23
N LEU A 160 9.16 5.42 1.53
CA LEU A 160 8.08 6.31 1.10
C LEU A 160 7.97 6.48 -0.43
N TRP A 161 9.09 6.77 -1.09
CA TRP A 161 9.11 7.12 -2.51
C TRP A 161 9.28 5.91 -3.43
N GLY A 162 9.76 4.79 -2.88
CA GLY A 162 9.91 3.53 -3.60
C GLY A 162 10.71 3.69 -4.89
N ASN A 163 10.06 3.35 -5.99
CA ASN A 163 10.60 3.31 -7.34
C ASN A 163 10.86 4.71 -7.97
N ARG A 164 10.57 5.79 -7.23
CA ARG A 164 10.98 7.15 -7.63
C ARG A 164 12.39 7.48 -7.16
N ALA A 165 13.37 6.64 -7.54
CA ALA A 165 14.81 6.93 -7.62
C ALA A 165 15.45 7.71 -6.45
N ASP A 166 14.87 7.70 -5.25
CA ASP A 166 15.24 8.68 -4.22
C ASP A 166 16.45 8.23 -3.36
N LEU A 167 16.77 6.93 -3.41
CA LEU A 167 17.97 6.37 -2.78
C LEU A 167 19.24 6.83 -3.51
N GLY A 168 19.32 6.69 -4.84
CA GLY A 168 20.44 7.22 -5.64
C GLY A 168 20.51 8.75 -5.66
N PHE A 169 19.36 9.40 -5.59
CA PHE A 169 19.20 10.85 -5.56
C PHE A 169 19.77 11.50 -4.28
N ARG A 170 19.56 10.89 -3.11
CA ARG A 170 20.22 11.32 -1.85
C ARG A 170 21.63 10.75 -1.69
N LEU A 171 21.88 9.64 -2.36
CA LEU A 171 23.17 9.01 -2.70
C LEU A 171 24.32 9.97 -2.99
N SER A 172 23.96 10.92 -3.85
CA SER A 172 24.85 11.71 -4.68
C SER A 172 25.38 12.97 -3.98
N ALA A 173 25.04 13.16 -2.70
CA ALA A 173 25.53 14.28 -1.88
C ALA A 173 27.06 14.24 -1.68
N ALA A 174 27.71 13.13 -1.98
CA ALA A 174 29.17 13.02 -2.06
C ALA A 174 29.68 13.03 -3.51
N GLY A 175 29.48 14.15 -4.24
CA GLY A 175 30.36 14.49 -5.38
C GLY A 175 29.80 14.44 -6.81
N ALA A 176 28.49 14.32 -7.04
CA ALA A 176 27.88 14.52 -8.37
C ALA A 176 27.17 15.89 -8.47
N PRO A 177 27.00 16.50 -9.67
CA PRO A 177 26.31 17.79 -9.78
C PRO A 177 24.90 17.68 -9.21
N ALA A 178 24.57 18.59 -8.29
CA ALA A 178 23.32 18.65 -7.56
C ALA A 178 22.12 18.53 -8.52
N ARG A 179 21.47 17.36 -8.51
CA ARG A 179 20.10 17.23 -9.03
C ARG A 179 19.14 17.78 -7.97
N GLU A 180 18.02 18.34 -8.43
CA GLU A 180 17.01 19.03 -7.61
C GLU A 180 16.70 18.26 -6.32
N PRO A 181 16.47 18.89 -5.16
CA PRO A 181 16.08 18.19 -3.93
C PRO A 181 14.69 17.56 -4.03
N ALA A 182 14.43 16.52 -3.23
CA ALA A 182 13.16 15.80 -3.25
C ALA A 182 12.06 16.80 -2.88
N PRO A 183 10.90 16.77 -3.56
CA PRO A 183 9.82 17.69 -3.25
C PRO A 183 9.47 17.57 -1.77
N ALA A 184 9.25 18.71 -1.12
CA ALA A 184 8.87 18.75 0.28
C ALA A 184 7.59 17.91 0.49
N LEU A 185 7.55 17.13 1.57
CA LEU A 185 6.36 16.36 1.90
C LEU A 185 5.21 17.31 2.24
N VAL A 186 4.01 16.98 1.76
CA VAL A 186 2.81 17.80 2.02
C VAL A 186 2.35 17.69 3.47
N ALA A 187 2.77 16.63 4.16
CA ALA A 187 2.72 16.47 5.62
C ALA A 187 3.88 15.56 6.03
N ASP A 188 4.57 15.90 7.13
CA ASP A 188 5.74 15.16 7.61
C ASP A 188 5.73 14.97 9.13
N ASP A 189 5.15 13.85 9.55
CA ASP A 189 5.16 13.37 10.94
C ASP A 189 6.29 12.35 11.20
N SER A 190 7.39 12.39 10.43
CA SER A 190 8.49 11.42 10.56
C SER A 190 9.15 11.44 11.93
N GLU A 191 9.32 12.61 12.56
CA GLU A 191 9.87 12.70 13.92
C GLU A 191 8.94 12.02 14.95
N THR A 192 7.62 12.14 14.79
CA THR A 192 6.64 11.41 15.62
C THR A 192 6.77 9.91 15.39
N LEU A 193 6.90 9.46 14.14
CA LEU A 193 7.13 8.04 13.80
C LEU A 193 8.39 7.51 14.49
N TRP A 194 9.51 8.22 14.41
CA TRP A 194 10.77 7.81 15.04
C TRP A 194 10.70 7.75 16.56
N SER A 195 9.89 8.62 17.18
CA SER A 195 9.68 8.60 18.64
C SER A 195 9.02 7.30 19.13
N LEU A 196 8.27 6.61 18.28
CA LEU A 196 7.60 5.33 18.57
C LEU A 196 8.54 4.12 18.41
N LEU A 197 9.67 4.30 17.73
CA LEU A 197 10.69 3.26 17.51
C LEU A 197 12.07 3.72 18.04
N PRO A 198 12.18 3.96 19.37
CA PRO A 198 13.42 4.42 19.96
C PRO A 198 14.53 3.35 19.86
N PRO A 199 15.81 3.75 19.92
CA PRO A 199 16.92 2.82 20.08
C PRO A 199 16.72 1.89 21.28
N ALA A 200 17.17 0.62 21.16
CA ALA A 200 16.94 -0.43 22.15
C ALA A 200 15.45 -0.75 22.43
N GLY A 201 14.57 -0.46 21.47
CA GLY A 201 13.17 -0.83 21.50
C GLY A 201 12.95 -2.34 21.40
N THR A 202 12.16 -2.91 22.31
CA THR A 202 11.77 -4.33 22.31
C THR A 202 10.42 -4.59 21.65
N GLY A 203 9.87 -3.57 21.00
CA GLY A 203 8.55 -3.57 20.39
C GLY A 203 8.44 -4.40 19.11
N THR A 204 7.20 -4.57 18.64
CA THR A 204 6.90 -5.21 17.35
C THR A 204 6.51 -4.17 16.31
N LEU A 205 7.23 -4.11 15.20
CA LEU A 205 6.83 -3.37 14.01
C LEU A 205 5.88 -4.22 13.16
N VAL A 206 4.76 -3.64 12.74
CA VAL A 206 3.96 -4.17 11.63
C VAL A 206 4.15 -3.28 10.43
N LEU A 207 4.47 -3.84 9.26
CA LEU A 207 4.48 -3.12 7.99
C LEU A 207 3.47 -3.76 7.04
N VAL A 208 2.51 -2.98 6.56
CA VAL A 208 1.54 -3.40 5.54
C VAL A 208 2.02 -2.91 4.17
N ALA A 209 2.46 -3.86 3.34
CA ALA A 209 3.05 -3.59 2.05
C ALA A 209 2.03 -3.08 1.01
N ASP A 210 2.53 -2.27 0.09
CA ASP A 210 1.85 -1.87 -1.14
C ASP A 210 2.38 -2.74 -2.28
N ASN A 211 3.37 -2.23 -3.03
CA ASN A 211 3.89 -2.86 -4.24
C ASN A 211 5.07 -3.81 -3.98
N ALA A 212 5.21 -4.77 -4.90
CA ALA A 212 6.33 -5.67 -5.08
C ALA A 212 7.51 -4.99 -5.78
N GLY A 213 8.41 -5.80 -6.35
CA GLY A 213 9.46 -5.31 -7.23
C GLY A 213 10.40 -4.34 -6.53
N ARG A 214 10.73 -3.24 -7.21
CA ARG A 214 11.67 -2.22 -6.71
C ARG A 214 11.13 -1.43 -5.52
N GLU A 215 9.82 -1.35 -5.32
CA GLU A 215 9.24 -0.65 -4.16
C GLU A 215 9.26 -1.51 -2.87
N LEU A 216 9.20 -2.84 -2.99
CA LEU A 216 9.30 -3.73 -1.82
C LEU A 216 10.72 -3.75 -1.21
N VAL A 217 11.75 -3.55 -2.05
CA VAL A 217 13.15 -3.55 -1.63
C VAL A 217 13.43 -2.53 -0.51
N PRO A 218 13.12 -1.22 -0.64
CA PRO A 218 13.35 -0.26 0.43
C PRO A 218 12.53 -0.53 1.70
N ASP A 219 11.35 -1.14 1.60
CA ASP A 219 10.58 -1.57 2.78
C ASP A 219 11.32 -2.66 3.56
N LEU A 220 11.87 -3.65 2.84
CA LEU A 220 12.68 -4.71 3.44
C LEU A 220 13.98 -4.15 4.04
N LEU A 221 14.63 -3.18 3.38
CA LEU A 221 15.84 -2.55 3.88
C LEU A 221 15.57 -1.72 5.15
N LEU A 222 14.44 -1.01 5.22
CA LEU A 222 13.99 -0.33 6.43
C LEU A 222 13.78 -1.32 7.57
N ILE A 223 13.08 -2.43 7.33
CA ILE A 223 12.90 -3.50 8.33
C ILE A 223 14.26 -4.06 8.80
N ALA A 224 15.16 -4.35 7.86
CA ALA A 224 16.48 -4.89 8.16
C ALA A 224 17.29 -3.94 9.07
N HIS A 225 17.25 -2.65 8.77
CA HIS A 225 17.92 -1.61 9.55
C HIS A 225 17.32 -1.49 10.96
N LEU A 226 15.99 -1.45 11.09
CA LEU A 226 15.31 -1.38 12.39
C LEU A 226 15.63 -2.59 13.29
N LEU A 227 15.72 -3.79 12.69
CA LEU A 227 16.14 -5.00 13.39
C LEU A 227 17.63 -4.96 13.77
N ALA A 228 18.50 -4.48 12.87
CA ALA A 228 19.94 -4.42 13.08
C ALA A 228 20.34 -3.42 14.19
N GLU A 229 19.68 -2.27 14.23
CA GLU A 229 19.92 -1.22 15.24
C GLU A 229 19.16 -1.48 16.55
N GLY A 230 18.43 -2.59 16.66
CA GLY A 230 17.63 -2.93 17.85
C GLY A 230 16.56 -1.89 18.16
N ARG A 231 16.00 -1.23 17.15
CA ARG A 231 14.83 -0.32 17.29
C ARG A 231 13.52 -1.10 17.38
N THR A 232 13.52 -2.32 16.89
CA THR A 232 12.43 -3.30 17.06
C THR A 232 13.02 -4.69 17.29
N ALA A 233 12.38 -5.48 18.14
CA ALA A 233 12.78 -6.87 18.37
C ALA A 233 12.19 -7.82 17.31
N ARG A 234 11.04 -7.45 16.74
CA ARG A 234 10.29 -8.27 15.77
C ARG A 234 9.60 -7.40 14.73
N ALA A 235 9.60 -7.84 13.48
CA ALA A 235 8.81 -7.27 12.41
C ALA A 235 7.79 -8.27 11.87
N VAL A 236 6.62 -7.78 11.50
CA VAL A 236 5.59 -8.53 10.77
C VAL A 236 5.29 -7.78 9.47
N LEU A 237 5.55 -8.43 8.34
CA LEU A 237 5.28 -7.92 7.01
C LEU A 237 3.96 -8.49 6.49
N HIS A 238 2.94 -7.64 6.37
CA HIS A 238 1.67 -7.99 5.73
C HIS A 238 1.75 -7.78 4.23
N VAL A 239 1.42 -8.83 3.49
CA VAL A 239 1.33 -8.87 2.02
C VAL A 239 -0.07 -9.34 1.60
N LYS A 240 -0.36 -9.25 0.31
CA LYS A 240 -1.62 -9.75 -0.25
C LYS A 240 -1.58 -11.28 -0.37
N PRO A 241 -2.69 -12.00 -0.08
CA PRO A 241 -2.78 -13.45 -0.23
C PRO A 241 -2.74 -13.96 -1.67
N TYR A 242 -3.03 -13.08 -2.64
CA TYR A 242 -3.06 -13.40 -4.07
C TYR A 242 -2.80 -12.13 -4.89
N PRO A 243 -2.56 -12.22 -6.21
CA PRO A 243 -2.25 -11.07 -7.04
C PRO A 243 -3.37 -10.03 -6.98
N TYR A 244 -3.02 -8.78 -6.71
CA TYR A 244 -3.98 -7.73 -6.44
C TYR A 244 -3.40 -6.41 -6.95
N TYR A 245 -4.24 -5.51 -7.46
CA TYR A 245 -3.83 -4.16 -7.85
C TYR A 245 -2.57 -4.08 -8.72
N VAL A 246 -2.41 -5.05 -9.64
CA VAL A 246 -1.23 -5.24 -10.51
C VAL A 246 0.04 -5.55 -9.74
N SER A 247 0.60 -4.55 -9.07
CA SER A 247 1.93 -4.61 -8.47
C SER A 247 1.93 -5.01 -7.01
N ASP A 248 0.79 -5.23 -6.35
CA ASP A 248 0.80 -5.49 -4.91
C ASP A 248 1.66 -6.71 -4.54
N ALA A 249 2.41 -6.57 -3.45
CA ALA A 249 3.29 -7.61 -2.96
C ALA A 249 2.48 -8.82 -2.45
N THR A 250 2.89 -10.00 -2.89
CA THR A 250 2.49 -11.31 -2.35
C THR A 250 3.67 -11.98 -1.67
N THR A 251 3.45 -13.13 -1.03
CA THR A 251 4.55 -13.90 -0.42
C THR A 251 5.60 -14.33 -1.45
N ALA A 252 5.20 -14.66 -2.69
CA ALA A 252 6.14 -15.02 -3.75
C ALA A 252 7.06 -13.85 -4.12
N ASP A 253 6.52 -12.62 -4.12
CA ASP A 253 7.30 -11.41 -4.42
C ASP A 253 8.31 -11.09 -3.31
N VAL A 254 7.97 -11.34 -2.04
CA VAL A 254 8.91 -11.21 -0.91
C VAL A 254 10.09 -12.18 -1.09
N VAL A 255 9.81 -13.43 -1.47
CA VAL A 255 10.86 -14.43 -1.73
C VAL A 255 11.75 -14.00 -2.89
N ASP A 256 11.16 -13.51 -3.99
CA ASP A 256 11.90 -13.00 -5.14
C ASP A 256 12.81 -11.82 -4.74
N ALA A 257 12.29 -10.86 -3.96
CA ALA A 257 13.07 -9.72 -3.45
C ALA A 257 14.21 -10.13 -2.51
N LEU A 258 13.99 -11.11 -1.62
CA LEU A 258 15.05 -11.61 -0.73
C LEU A 258 16.15 -12.34 -1.49
N HIS A 259 15.81 -13.09 -2.53
CA HIS A 259 16.81 -13.67 -3.42
C HIS A 259 17.62 -12.59 -4.13
N ARG A 260 16.97 -11.53 -4.62
CA ARG A 260 17.65 -10.39 -5.24
C ARG A 260 18.63 -9.72 -4.29
N LEU A 261 18.19 -9.41 -3.07
CA LEU A 261 19.05 -8.81 -2.03
C LEU A 261 20.24 -9.69 -1.69
N ARG A 262 20.04 -11.01 -1.50
CA ARG A 262 21.14 -11.93 -1.18
C ARG A 262 22.15 -12.11 -2.31
N ALA A 263 21.71 -11.96 -3.56
CA ALA A 263 22.55 -12.04 -4.74
C ALA A 263 23.30 -10.73 -5.06
N ALA A 264 22.87 -9.61 -4.46
CA ALA A 264 23.55 -8.33 -4.57
C ALA A 264 24.93 -8.34 -3.90
N ARG A 265 25.59 -7.18 -3.86
CA ARG A 265 26.89 -6.97 -3.20
C ARG A 265 26.76 -5.99 -2.04
N GLY A 266 27.82 -5.87 -1.25
CA GLY A 266 27.90 -4.88 -0.17
C GLY A 266 26.78 -4.97 0.86
N THR A 267 26.28 -3.81 1.27
CA THR A 267 25.28 -3.59 2.31
C THR A 267 23.93 -4.22 1.96
N ALA A 268 23.54 -4.22 0.68
CA ALA A 268 22.35 -4.92 0.20
C ALA A 268 22.39 -6.42 0.54
N ALA A 269 23.53 -7.06 0.28
CA ALA A 269 23.73 -8.48 0.54
C ALA A 269 23.74 -8.81 2.04
N GLU A 270 24.30 -7.92 2.86
CA GLU A 270 24.29 -8.05 4.32
C GLU A 270 22.86 -7.99 4.88
N TYR A 271 22.06 -6.99 4.47
CA TYR A 271 20.65 -6.91 4.85
C TYR A 271 19.83 -8.08 4.29
N GLY A 272 20.09 -8.53 3.07
CA GLY A 272 19.46 -9.74 2.52
C GLY A 272 19.72 -10.99 3.35
N ARG A 273 20.95 -11.18 3.86
CA ARG A 273 21.28 -12.29 4.78
C ARG A 273 20.63 -12.13 6.15
N LEU A 274 20.60 -10.90 6.67
CA LEU A 274 19.95 -10.60 7.95
C LEU A 274 18.46 -10.92 7.89
N LEU A 275 17.76 -10.45 6.86
CA LEU A 275 16.33 -10.69 6.67
C LEU A 275 16.02 -12.17 6.50
N TRP A 276 16.83 -12.89 5.72
CA TRP A 276 16.70 -14.33 5.56
C TRP A 276 16.82 -15.07 6.89
N SER A 277 17.82 -14.71 7.71
CA SER A 277 18.00 -15.28 9.05
C SER A 277 16.85 -14.91 9.99
N ALA A 278 16.41 -13.64 9.96
CA ALA A 278 15.29 -13.15 10.77
C ALA A 278 13.97 -13.85 10.42
N MET A 279 13.76 -14.23 9.16
CA MET A 279 12.62 -15.06 8.77
C MET A 279 12.74 -16.49 9.30
N ALA A 280 13.94 -17.06 9.25
CA ALA A 280 14.18 -18.42 9.74
C ALA A 280 14.04 -18.55 11.27
N ASP A 281 14.42 -17.52 12.02
CA ASP A 281 14.36 -17.52 13.49
C ASP A 281 13.11 -16.84 14.08
N GLY A 282 12.24 -16.28 13.23
CA GLY A 282 10.94 -15.71 13.61
C GLY A 282 10.96 -14.22 13.99
N ARG A 283 12.11 -13.55 13.98
CA ARG A 283 12.21 -12.09 14.15
C ARG A 283 11.53 -11.30 13.02
N LEU A 284 11.44 -11.87 11.81
CA LEU A 284 10.61 -11.36 10.72
C LEU A 284 9.57 -12.41 10.35
N THR A 285 8.28 -12.04 10.35
CA THR A 285 7.20 -12.93 9.92
C THR A 285 6.46 -12.32 8.74
N VAL A 286 6.17 -13.12 7.70
CA VAL A 286 5.27 -12.70 6.61
C VAL A 286 3.85 -13.17 6.90
N ARG A 287 2.87 -12.28 6.74
CA ARG A 287 1.43 -12.53 6.91
C ARG A 287 0.68 -12.18 5.64
N ALA A 288 -0.29 -13.00 5.28
CA ALA A 288 -1.11 -12.82 4.08
C ALA A 288 -2.59 -12.97 4.45
N HIS A 289 -3.07 -12.04 5.27
CA HIS A 289 -4.43 -12.09 5.80
C HIS A 289 -5.48 -11.87 4.67
N PRO A 290 -6.59 -12.62 4.61
CA PRO A 290 -7.61 -12.45 3.55
C PRO A 290 -8.17 -11.03 3.43
N PHE A 291 -8.31 -10.32 4.56
CA PHE A 291 -8.75 -8.92 4.60
C PHE A 291 -7.86 -7.96 3.82
N SER A 292 -6.59 -8.32 3.54
CA SER A 292 -5.69 -7.51 2.72
C SER A 292 -6.21 -7.31 1.29
N CYS A 293 -7.06 -8.21 0.78
CA CYS A 293 -7.77 -8.07 -0.50
C CYS A 293 -9.29 -7.86 -0.35
N ALA A 294 -9.76 -7.47 0.84
CA ALA A 294 -11.17 -7.09 1.02
C ALA A 294 -11.45 -5.70 0.43
N PRO A 295 -12.63 -5.48 -0.17
CA PRO A 295 -13.05 -4.20 -0.75
C PRO A 295 -13.50 -3.17 0.32
N LEU A 296 -12.94 -3.27 1.53
CA LEU A 296 -13.45 -2.59 2.72
C LEU A 296 -12.40 -1.69 3.37
N PRO A 297 -12.82 -0.54 3.95
CA PRO A 297 -11.99 0.25 4.86
C PRO A 297 -11.46 -0.56 6.04
N TYR A 298 -10.31 -0.17 6.58
CA TYR A 298 -9.72 -0.80 7.77
C TYR A 298 -10.64 -0.72 9.01
N ALA A 299 -11.62 0.19 9.04
CA ALA A 299 -12.65 0.23 10.08
C ALA A 299 -13.43 -1.10 10.21
N ALA A 300 -13.58 -1.84 9.11
CA ALA A 300 -14.25 -3.13 9.04
C ALA A 300 -13.29 -4.33 9.20
N MET A 301 -12.03 -4.12 9.63
CA MET A 301 -11.10 -5.23 9.86
C MET A 301 -11.67 -6.22 10.90
N PRO A 302 -11.50 -7.54 10.70
CA PRO A 302 -11.96 -8.55 11.65
C PRO A 302 -11.16 -8.52 12.96
N ASP A 303 -11.74 -9.10 14.01
CA ASP A 303 -11.22 -9.02 15.37
C ASP A 303 -9.81 -9.63 15.54
N ASP A 304 -9.49 -10.67 14.79
CA ASP A 304 -8.17 -11.30 14.80
C ASP A 304 -7.08 -10.37 14.23
N LEU A 305 -7.35 -9.73 13.09
CA LEU A 305 -6.46 -8.72 12.51
C LEU A 305 -6.36 -7.47 13.40
N ARG A 306 -7.49 -7.06 14.00
CA ARG A 306 -7.53 -5.95 14.96
C ARG A 306 -6.65 -6.23 16.17
N ALA A 307 -6.72 -7.43 16.73
CA ALA A 307 -5.91 -7.84 17.87
C ALA A 307 -4.41 -7.87 17.51
N GLU A 308 -4.07 -8.31 16.30
CA GLU A 308 -2.68 -8.30 15.83
C GLU A 308 -2.13 -6.87 15.72
N PHE A 309 -2.87 -5.95 15.11
CA PHE A 309 -2.46 -4.54 15.02
C PHE A 309 -2.47 -3.82 16.37
N ALA A 310 -3.35 -4.20 17.30
CA ALA A 310 -3.36 -3.67 18.67
C ALA A 310 -2.08 -4.03 19.44
N ALA A 311 -1.48 -5.19 19.16
CA ALA A 311 -0.27 -5.67 19.82
C ALA A 311 1.02 -5.04 19.23
N ALA A 312 0.91 -4.32 18.10
CA ALA A 312 2.03 -3.66 17.47
C ALA A 312 2.46 -2.41 18.26
N THR A 313 3.76 -2.18 18.33
CA THR A 313 4.30 -0.89 18.81
C THR A 313 4.06 0.21 17.78
N LEU A 314 4.16 -0.13 16.50
CA LEU A 314 3.81 0.74 15.40
C LEU A 314 3.34 -0.11 14.21
N THR A 315 2.25 0.29 13.59
CA THR A 315 1.87 -0.19 12.26
C THR A 315 2.21 0.86 11.20
N ILE A 316 3.05 0.52 10.24
CA ILE A 316 3.32 1.34 9.05
C ILE A 316 2.46 0.80 7.90
N VAL A 317 1.61 1.64 7.31
CA VAL A 317 0.87 1.31 6.08
C VAL A 317 1.50 2.02 4.89
N LYS A 318 1.79 1.25 3.83
CA LYS A 318 2.44 1.76 2.62
C LYS A 318 1.43 2.09 1.53
N GLY A 319 1.68 3.16 0.78
CA GLY A 319 1.05 3.40 -0.51
C GLY A 319 -0.37 3.94 -0.46
N ASP A 320 -0.91 4.18 -1.66
CA ASP A 320 -2.16 4.91 -1.85
C ASP A 320 -3.39 4.08 -1.47
N LEU A 321 -3.44 2.81 -1.87
CA LEU A 321 -4.57 1.92 -1.57
C LEU A 321 -4.75 1.73 -0.06
N ASN A 322 -3.65 1.47 0.68
CA ASN A 322 -3.76 1.33 2.12
C ASN A 322 -4.19 2.64 2.80
N TYR A 323 -3.73 3.81 2.32
CA TYR A 323 -4.19 5.09 2.85
C TYR A 323 -5.67 5.32 2.60
N ARG A 324 -6.14 5.08 1.36
CA ARG A 324 -7.57 5.13 1.01
C ARG A 324 -8.39 4.27 1.96
N ARG A 325 -8.00 3.02 2.18
CA ARG A 325 -8.67 2.11 3.12
C ARG A 325 -8.58 2.59 4.58
N LEU A 326 -7.48 3.22 4.98
CA LEU A 326 -7.25 3.70 6.34
C LEU A 326 -8.18 4.86 6.70
N VAL A 327 -8.40 5.80 5.77
CA VAL A 327 -9.30 6.94 6.01
C VAL A 327 -10.71 6.74 5.40
N GLY A 328 -10.97 5.55 4.84
CA GLY A 328 -12.31 5.10 4.45
C GLY A 328 -12.75 5.39 3.01
N ASP A 329 -11.83 5.78 2.13
CA ASP A 329 -12.04 6.09 0.70
C ASP A 329 -13.16 7.11 0.46
N ARG A 330 -13.05 8.25 1.17
CA ARG A 330 -14.03 9.34 1.19
C ARG A 330 -13.41 10.67 0.82
N LEU A 331 -14.22 11.58 0.28
CA LEU A 331 -13.86 12.96 -0.03
C LEU A 331 -13.87 13.82 1.24
N TRP A 332 -12.94 13.55 2.15
CA TRP A 332 -12.73 14.37 3.33
C TRP A 332 -12.25 15.78 2.91
N PRO A 333 -12.67 16.85 3.63
CA PRO A 333 -11.94 18.10 3.59
C PRO A 333 -10.44 17.83 3.84
N PRO A 334 -9.51 18.36 3.03
CA PRO A 334 -8.09 18.05 3.19
C PRO A 334 -7.51 18.44 4.56
N THR A 335 -8.14 19.39 5.23
CA THR A 335 -7.79 19.85 6.58
C THR A 335 -8.41 19.02 7.71
N THR A 336 -9.26 18.03 7.42
CA THR A 336 -9.78 17.09 8.43
C THR A 336 -8.60 16.38 9.09
N PRO A 337 -8.45 16.42 10.43
CA PRO A 337 -7.29 15.84 11.09
C PRO A 337 -7.13 14.33 10.83
N PHE A 338 -5.93 13.88 10.48
CA PHE A 338 -5.63 12.46 10.26
C PHE A 338 -6.04 11.57 11.45
N ARG A 339 -5.76 12.03 12.67
CA ARG A 339 -6.15 11.35 13.91
C ARG A 339 -7.66 11.11 14.07
N GLU A 340 -8.50 11.96 13.45
CA GLU A 340 -9.95 11.81 13.51
C GLU A 340 -10.42 10.67 12.62
N THR A 341 -9.85 10.58 11.41
CA THR A 341 -10.19 9.54 10.44
C THR A 341 -9.58 8.18 10.79
N THR A 342 -8.55 8.15 11.63
CA THR A 342 -7.88 6.91 12.09
C THR A 342 -8.14 6.57 13.55
N ALA A 343 -9.05 7.29 14.23
CA ALA A 343 -9.37 7.10 15.65
C ALA A 343 -9.73 5.64 16.00
N TYR A 344 -10.40 4.93 15.09
CA TYR A 344 -10.83 3.53 15.24
C TYR A 344 -9.68 2.50 15.18
N PHE A 345 -8.52 2.88 14.65
CA PHE A 345 -7.40 1.96 14.45
C PHE A 345 -6.85 1.52 15.81
N PRO A 346 -6.54 0.24 16.04
CA PRO A 346 -6.38 -0.30 17.40
C PRO A 346 -5.04 0.02 18.09
N GLY A 347 -4.08 0.61 17.39
CA GLY A 347 -2.76 0.94 17.92
C GLY A 347 -2.12 2.10 17.15
N PRO A 348 -0.86 2.47 17.47
CA PRO A 348 -0.15 3.52 16.74
C PRO A 348 -0.02 3.18 15.26
N VAL A 349 -0.33 4.14 14.38
CA VAL A 349 -0.30 3.95 12.93
C VAL A 349 0.37 5.10 12.22
N ALA A 350 1.27 4.77 11.29
CA ALA A 350 1.89 5.71 10.37
C ALA A 350 1.55 5.34 8.93
N ALA A 351 1.27 6.32 8.09
CA ALA A 351 1.07 6.13 6.66
C ALA A 351 2.22 6.76 5.87
N LEU A 352 2.85 5.96 5.02
CA LEU A 352 3.86 6.41 4.04
C LEU A 352 3.22 6.34 2.66
N ARG A 353 2.82 7.50 2.12
CA ARG A 353 2.00 7.55 0.91
C ARG A 353 2.56 8.54 -0.09
N THR A 354 2.73 8.07 -1.32
CA THR A 354 2.72 8.91 -2.53
C THR A 354 1.27 9.13 -2.99
N LEU A 355 0.87 10.38 -3.27
CA LEU A 355 -0.53 10.75 -3.57
C LEU A 355 -0.96 10.31 -4.98
N LYS A 356 -1.85 9.33 -5.07
CA LYS A 356 -2.36 8.78 -6.36
C LYS A 356 -3.90 8.70 -6.40
N SER A 357 -4.60 9.48 -5.56
CA SER A 357 -6.07 9.52 -5.49
C SER A 357 -6.57 10.79 -4.79
N ASP A 358 -7.85 11.12 -4.99
CA ASP A 358 -8.49 12.32 -4.44
C ASP A 358 -8.53 12.36 -2.90
N VAL A 359 -8.45 11.20 -2.25
CA VAL A 359 -8.51 11.06 -0.80
C VAL A 359 -7.33 11.78 -0.17
N ILE A 360 -7.56 12.68 0.78
CA ILE A 360 -6.50 13.36 1.53
C ILE A 360 -7.05 13.89 2.86
N THR A 361 -6.23 13.90 3.90
CA THR A 361 -6.56 14.44 5.22
C THR A 361 -5.31 15.06 5.85
N GLY A 362 -5.49 15.83 6.92
CA GLY A 362 -4.41 16.33 7.78
C GLY A 362 -3.47 17.35 7.16
N LEU A 363 -3.85 18.02 6.06
CA LEU A 363 -3.08 19.14 5.51
C LEU A 363 -3.36 20.43 6.27
N SER A 364 -2.40 21.36 6.23
CA SER A 364 -2.67 22.74 6.59
C SER A 364 -3.45 23.44 5.46
N ALA A 365 -4.29 24.43 5.82
CA ALA A 365 -5.01 25.22 4.81
C ALA A 365 -4.04 25.97 3.87
N THR A 366 -2.87 26.37 4.38
CA THR A 366 -1.81 27.01 3.58
C THR A 366 -1.24 26.05 2.55
N THR A 367 -0.86 24.84 2.97
CA THR A 367 -0.32 23.81 2.07
C THR A 367 -1.32 23.46 0.97
N GLU A 368 -2.61 23.29 1.31
CA GLU A 368 -3.64 23.05 0.30
C GLU A 368 -3.74 24.21 -0.70
N ALA A 369 -3.79 25.45 -0.22
CA ALA A 369 -3.90 26.62 -1.10
C ALA A 369 -2.71 26.76 -2.05
N GLU A 370 -1.49 26.49 -1.57
CA GLU A 370 -0.27 26.52 -2.38
C GLU A 370 -0.28 25.44 -3.47
N LEU A 371 -0.64 24.21 -3.13
CA LEU A 371 -0.76 23.10 -4.09
C LEU A 371 -1.82 23.40 -5.17
N VAL A 372 -2.97 23.96 -4.75
CA VAL A 372 -4.04 24.35 -5.69
C VAL A 372 -3.61 25.49 -6.60
N ALA A 373 -2.88 26.48 -6.09
CA ALA A 373 -2.37 27.59 -6.88
C ALA A 373 -1.33 27.12 -7.91
N ALA A 374 -0.49 26.15 -7.56
CA ALA A 374 0.57 25.64 -8.43
C ALA A 374 0.07 24.68 -9.53
N GLU A 375 -0.81 23.73 -9.18
CA GLU A 375 -1.11 22.57 -10.04
C GLU A 375 -2.62 22.27 -10.14
N GLY A 376 -3.49 23.15 -9.61
CA GLY A 376 -4.93 22.92 -9.57
C GLY A 376 -5.28 21.74 -8.67
N GLN A 377 -6.12 20.81 -9.13
CA GLN A 377 -6.46 19.61 -8.34
C GLN A 377 -5.56 18.41 -8.65
N SER A 378 -4.67 18.52 -9.66
CA SER A 378 -3.89 17.39 -10.19
C SER A 378 -2.83 16.85 -9.22
N TRP A 379 -2.40 17.65 -8.23
CA TRP A 379 -1.43 17.23 -7.20
C TRP A 379 -1.89 16.01 -6.38
N ARG A 380 -3.21 15.76 -6.31
CA ARG A 380 -3.77 14.60 -5.59
C ARG A 380 -3.54 13.27 -6.32
N THR A 381 -3.41 13.32 -7.65
CA THR A 381 -3.48 12.13 -8.51
C THR A 381 -2.26 11.94 -9.41
N SER A 382 -1.37 12.95 -9.50
CA SER A 382 -0.14 12.92 -10.30
C SER A 382 0.94 11.98 -9.75
N GLY A 383 0.87 11.63 -8.46
CA GLY A 383 1.95 10.93 -7.77
C GLY A 383 3.16 11.82 -7.48
N THR A 384 3.20 13.10 -7.81
CA THR A 384 4.42 13.92 -7.61
C THR A 384 4.65 14.33 -6.16
N HIS A 385 3.65 14.15 -5.30
CA HIS A 385 3.68 14.52 -3.88
C HIS A 385 3.59 13.29 -2.98
N ALA A 386 4.13 13.41 -1.77
CA ALA A 386 4.03 12.38 -0.76
C ALA A 386 3.84 12.97 0.64
N LEU A 387 3.42 12.11 1.57
CA LEU A 387 3.23 12.43 2.97
C LEU A 387 3.73 11.30 3.88
N ILE A 388 4.08 11.71 5.09
CA ILE A 388 4.22 10.87 6.27
C ILE A 388 3.25 11.41 7.30
N GLN A 389 2.26 10.61 7.69
CA GLN A 389 1.31 10.99 8.73
C GLN A 389 1.28 9.94 9.82
N THR A 390 1.30 10.37 11.09
CA THR A 390 1.38 9.47 12.24
C THR A 390 0.29 9.78 13.27
N ASP A 391 -0.52 8.78 13.62
CA ASP A 391 -1.34 8.78 14.82
C ASP A 391 -0.63 7.92 15.89
N PRO A 392 0.05 8.54 16.88
CA PRO A 392 0.85 7.82 17.86
C PRO A 392 0.03 7.08 18.92
N LYS A 393 -1.30 7.27 18.98
CA LYS A 393 -2.20 6.83 20.06
C LYS A 393 -1.74 7.20 21.49
N GLY A 394 -2.43 8.16 22.12
CA GLY A 394 -2.33 8.50 23.56
C GLY A 394 -2.36 10.02 23.83
N ASP A 395 -2.95 10.57 24.89
CA ASP A 395 -3.84 10.02 25.92
C ASP A 395 -5.31 10.18 25.52
N GLY A 396 -6.06 9.08 25.54
CA GLY A 396 -7.50 9.15 25.71
C GLY A 396 -7.81 9.71 27.09
N LYS A 397 -7.91 11.04 27.22
CA LYS A 397 -8.93 11.58 28.11
C LYS A 397 -10.26 11.15 27.52
N ASP A 398 -10.80 10.09 28.10
CA ASP A 398 -12.21 9.74 28.06
C ASP A 398 -13.04 11.05 28.09
N PRO A 399 -13.88 11.34 27.08
CA PRO A 399 -14.77 12.49 27.13
C PRO A 399 -15.86 12.35 28.20
N SER A 400 -15.97 11.19 28.87
CA SER A 400 -16.82 11.01 30.04
C SER A 400 -16.01 11.16 31.33
N GLY A 401 -15.89 12.40 31.80
CA GLY A 401 -15.40 12.69 33.15
C GLY A 401 -16.34 12.15 34.22
N HIS A 402 -16.23 10.87 34.57
CA HIS A 402 -16.79 10.33 35.80
C HIS A 402 -15.68 10.12 36.84
N VAL A 403 -15.48 11.16 37.63
CA VAL A 403 -14.82 11.08 38.94
C VAL A 403 -15.64 10.13 39.81
N GLN A 404 -15.12 8.92 40.05
CA GLN A 404 -15.52 8.16 41.22
C GLN A 404 -15.04 8.94 42.46
N ARG A 405 -15.98 9.60 43.14
CA ARG A 405 -15.78 10.00 44.53
C ARG A 405 -16.13 8.79 45.41
N GLN A 406 -15.18 8.51 46.31
CA GLN A 406 -15.18 7.68 47.52
C GLN A 406 -16.41 6.81 47.82
#